data_AF-A0A2T5YDM7-F1
#
_entry.id   AF-A0A2T5YDM7-F1
#
_cell.length_a   1.000
_cell.length_b   1.000
_cell.length_c   1.000
_cell.angle_alpha   90.00
_cell.angle_beta   90.00
_cell.angle_gamma   90.00
#
_symmetry.space_group_name_H-M   'P 1'
#
loop_
_entity.id
_entity.type
_entity.pdbx_description
1 polymer ?
#
loop_
_entity_poly.entity_id
_entity_poly.type
_entity_poly.pdbx_seq_one_letter_code
_entity_poly.pdbx_strand_id
1 'polypeptide(L)'
;MIENLINNLKGQLTGELQSKFNLEPEKANQSADLAKESVVNELKQRAGSGDTGGLLDVLKGNKAPADSSATNNIINKYVGDLTSKLGIPQNIANQIAPFAINFIMQKVAGQAGAGNLKDSDLLGGLMGGGLKDKLGGLFK
;
A
#
# COMPACT_ATOMS: atom_id res chain seq x y z
N MET A 1 11.94 2.43 -9.64
CA MET A 1 12.15 3.19 -8.38
C MET A 1 11.05 2.91 -7.36
N ILE A 2 9.78 2.96 -7.74
CA ILE A 2 8.69 2.70 -6.80
C ILE A 2 8.65 1.26 -6.27
N GLU A 3 8.99 0.28 -7.09
CA GLU A 3 9.09 -1.12 -6.64
C GLU A 3 10.17 -1.30 -5.57
N ASN A 4 11.34 -0.68 -5.76
CA ASN A 4 12.42 -0.69 -4.78
C ASN A 4 12.01 0.03 -3.50
N LEU A 5 11.29 1.17 -3.61
CA LEU A 5 10.72 1.85 -2.45
C LEU A 5 9.77 0.92 -1.71
N ILE A 6 8.78 0.36 -2.38
CA ILE A 6 7.78 -0.53 -1.80
C ILE A 6 8.44 -1.76 -1.13
N ASN A 7 9.45 -2.35 -1.76
CA ASN A 7 10.19 -3.48 -1.20
C ASN A 7 11.03 -3.07 0.03
N ASN A 8 11.62 -1.88 0.04
CA ASN A 8 12.29 -1.34 1.23
C ASN A 8 11.30 -1.04 2.35
N LEU A 9 10.11 -0.52 2.02
CA LEU A 9 9.05 -0.27 2.99
C LEU A 9 8.51 -1.55 3.59
N LYS A 10 8.42 -2.64 2.81
CA LYS A 10 8.12 -3.97 3.33
C LYS A 10 9.13 -4.38 4.41
N GLY A 11 10.43 -4.28 4.12
CA GLY A 11 11.47 -4.66 5.07
C GLY A 11 11.40 -3.86 6.39
N GLN A 12 11.20 -2.53 6.29
CA GLN A 12 11.01 -1.67 7.46
C GLN A 12 9.72 -2.01 8.21
N LEU A 13 8.61 -2.19 7.50
CA LEU A 13 7.32 -2.52 8.08
C LEU A 13 7.36 -3.86 8.81
N THR A 14 7.99 -4.89 8.24
CA THR A 14 8.19 -6.18 8.92
C THR A 14 8.90 -6.00 10.26
N GLY A 15 10.00 -5.24 10.30
CA GLY A 15 10.73 -4.97 11.55
C GLY A 15 9.88 -4.22 12.59
N GLU A 16 9.13 -3.22 12.15
CA GLU A 16 8.19 -2.48 13.01
C GLU A 16 7.08 -3.39 13.55
N LEU A 17 6.54 -4.28 12.72
CA LEU A 17 5.48 -5.21 13.10
C LEU A 17 5.96 -6.23 14.13
N GLN A 18 7.18 -6.75 13.97
CA GLN A 18 7.82 -7.62 14.96
C GLN A 18 8.04 -6.87 16.27
N SER A 19 8.59 -5.65 16.22
CA SER A 19 8.96 -4.89 17.42
C SER A 19 7.75 -4.35 18.18
N LYS A 20 6.73 -3.83 17.50
CA LYS A 20 5.58 -3.15 18.14
C LYS A 20 4.45 -4.10 18.52
N PHE A 21 4.20 -5.12 17.70
CA PHE A 21 3.05 -6.02 17.88
C PHE A 21 3.46 -7.44 18.28
N ASN A 22 4.77 -7.67 18.50
CA ASN A 22 5.33 -8.97 18.83
C ASN A 22 4.89 -10.08 17.86
N LEU A 23 4.75 -9.72 16.58
CA LEU A 23 4.41 -10.66 15.51
C LEU A 23 5.60 -11.59 15.25
N GLU A 24 5.30 -12.87 15.07
CA GLU A 24 6.28 -13.83 14.59
C GLU A 24 6.84 -13.39 13.22
N PRO A 25 8.12 -13.64 12.92
CA PRO A 25 8.77 -13.16 11.70
C PRO A 25 8.01 -13.47 10.41
N GLU A 26 7.44 -14.68 10.30
CA GLU A 26 6.62 -15.06 9.14
C GLU A 26 5.33 -14.25 9.04
N LYS A 27 4.58 -14.12 10.14
CA LYS A 27 3.34 -13.35 10.17
C LYS A 27 3.60 -11.86 9.92
N ALA A 28 4.68 -11.30 10.47
CA ALA A 28 5.07 -9.93 10.21
C ALA A 28 5.39 -9.70 8.72
N ASN A 29 6.14 -10.62 8.11
CA ASN A 29 6.50 -10.54 6.70
C ASN A 29 5.26 -10.66 5.79
N GLN A 30 4.38 -11.63 6.06
CA GLN A 30 3.13 -11.81 5.34
C GLN A 30 2.16 -10.65 5.56
N SER A 31 2.10 -10.10 6.77
CA SER A 31 1.32 -8.91 7.08
C SER A 31 1.81 -7.72 6.26
N ALA A 32 3.12 -7.49 6.20
CA ALA A 32 3.71 -6.43 5.39
C ALA A 32 3.42 -6.61 3.89
N ASP A 33 3.47 -7.84 3.38
CA ASP A 33 3.06 -8.16 2.01
C ASP A 33 1.59 -7.85 1.74
N LEU A 34 0.69 -8.30 2.62
CA LEU A 34 -0.74 -8.02 2.48
C LEU A 34 -1.07 -6.52 2.58
N ALA A 35 -0.34 -5.75 3.42
CA ALA A 35 -0.51 -4.31 3.50
C ALA A 35 -0.14 -3.63 2.18
N LYS A 36 1.03 -4.00 1.63
CA LYS A 36 1.50 -3.55 0.32
C LYS A 36 0.48 -3.88 -0.76
N GLU A 37 0.02 -5.13 -0.83
CA GLU A 37 -0.95 -5.57 -1.82
C GLU A 37 -2.27 -4.81 -1.70
N SER A 38 -2.76 -4.58 -0.48
CA SER A 38 -4.00 -3.84 -0.24
C SER A 38 -3.92 -2.42 -0.78
N VAL A 39 -2.82 -1.70 -0.51
CA VAL A 39 -2.59 -0.35 -1.03
C VAL A 39 -2.48 -0.36 -2.56
N VAL A 40 -1.67 -1.27 -3.12
CA VAL A 40 -1.44 -1.36 -4.57
C VAL A 40 -2.72 -1.74 -5.32
N ASN A 41 -3.51 -2.68 -4.80
CA ASN A 41 -4.74 -3.14 -5.43
C ASN A 41 -5.81 -2.06 -5.42
N GLU A 42 -5.99 -1.34 -4.31
CA GLU A 42 -6.94 -0.22 -4.24
C GLU A 42 -6.52 0.93 -5.14
N LEU A 43 -5.21 1.20 -5.26
CA LEU A 43 -4.69 2.15 -6.22
C LEU A 43 -4.98 1.78 -7.66
N LYS A 44 -4.73 0.52 -8.04
CA LYS A 44 -5.04 -0.01 -9.37
C LYS A 44 -6.52 0.07 -9.68
N GLN A 45 -7.37 -0.31 -8.72
CA GLN A 45 -8.82 -0.25 -8.86
C GLN A 45 -9.29 1.18 -9.12
N ARG A 46 -8.78 2.14 -8.34
CA ARG A 46 -9.09 3.57 -8.49
C ARG A 46 -8.59 4.15 -9.80
N ALA A 47 -7.35 3.83 -10.19
CA ALA A 47 -6.79 4.20 -11.48
C ALA A 47 -7.62 3.66 -12.65
N GLY A 48 -8.08 2.41 -12.58
CA GLY A 48 -8.95 1.80 -13.58
C GLY A 48 -10.35 2.42 -13.63
N SER A 49 -10.87 2.90 -12.49
CA SER A 49 -12.19 3.51 -12.38
C SER A 49 -12.25 5.01 -12.72
N GLY A 50 -11.10 5.66 -12.95
CA GLY A 50 -11.00 7.12 -13.13
C GLY A 50 -11.11 7.93 -11.83
N ASP A 51 -11.53 7.33 -10.71
CA ASP A 51 -11.61 7.94 -9.37
C ASP A 51 -10.25 7.95 -8.65
N THR A 52 -9.28 8.63 -9.25
CA THR A 52 -7.90 8.65 -8.74
C THR A 52 -7.66 9.64 -7.62
N GLY A 53 -8.42 10.73 -7.54
CA GLY A 53 -8.09 11.91 -6.73
C GLY A 53 -7.79 11.61 -5.27
N GLY A 54 -8.72 10.97 -4.55
CA GLY A 54 -8.62 10.87 -3.10
C GLY A 54 -7.45 10.03 -2.55
N LEU A 55 -6.93 9.07 -3.32
CA LEU A 55 -5.80 8.22 -2.89
C LEU A 55 -4.48 8.67 -3.52
N LEU A 56 -4.50 9.16 -4.78
CA LEU A 56 -3.33 9.79 -5.37
C LEU A 56 -2.95 11.08 -4.65
N ASP A 57 -3.91 11.87 -4.17
CA ASP A 57 -3.61 13.07 -3.38
C ASP A 57 -2.89 12.72 -2.08
N VAL A 58 -3.26 11.61 -1.45
CA VAL A 58 -2.51 11.13 -0.28
C VAL A 58 -1.11 10.71 -0.66
N LEU A 59 -0.97 9.93 -1.74
CA LEU A 59 0.33 9.45 -2.20
C LEU A 59 1.24 10.53 -2.77
N LYS A 60 0.68 11.64 -3.24
CA LYS A 60 1.41 12.84 -3.64
C LYS A 60 1.80 13.71 -2.45
N GLY A 61 1.29 13.41 -1.25
CA GLY A 61 1.47 14.25 -0.06
C GLY A 61 0.57 15.48 -0.03
N ASN A 62 -0.40 15.60 -0.95
CA ASN A 62 -1.38 16.68 -0.97
C ASN A 62 -2.47 16.53 0.11
N LYS A 63 -2.64 15.32 0.65
CA LYS A 63 -3.64 14.99 1.67
C LYS A 63 -3.08 14.02 2.71
N ALA A 64 -3.48 14.15 3.97
CA ALA A 64 -3.09 13.16 4.98
C ALA A 64 -3.84 11.84 4.76
N PRO A 65 -3.22 10.67 5.05
CA PRO A 65 -3.90 9.38 4.89
C PRO A 65 -5.22 9.28 5.65
N ALA A 66 -5.29 9.89 6.83
CA ALA A 66 -6.49 9.93 7.68
C ALA A 66 -7.68 10.69 7.05
N ASP A 67 -7.40 11.63 6.13
CA ASP A 67 -8.42 12.48 5.49
C ASP A 67 -9.01 11.84 4.21
N SER A 68 -8.63 10.60 3.92
CA SER A 68 -9.05 9.87 2.74
C SER A 68 -9.94 8.70 3.10
N SER A 69 -11.19 8.75 2.64
CA SER A 69 -12.13 7.63 2.72
C SER A 69 -11.57 6.37 2.03
N ALA A 70 -10.71 6.55 1.02
CA ALA A 70 -10.01 5.45 0.37
C ALA A 70 -9.05 4.73 1.31
N THR A 71 -8.28 5.47 2.13
CA THR A 71 -7.40 4.89 3.14
C THR A 71 -8.17 4.09 4.18
N ASN A 72 -9.30 4.62 4.67
CA ASN A 72 -10.14 3.91 5.64
C ASN A 72 -10.70 2.60 5.06
N ASN A 73 -11.10 2.60 3.79
CA ASN A 73 -11.54 1.37 3.12
C ASN A 73 -10.41 0.35 2.99
N ILE A 74 -9.19 0.79 2.65
CA ILE A 74 -7.99 -0.07 2.62
C ILE A 74 -7.77 -0.70 4.00
N ILE A 75 -7.82 0.09 5.07
CA ILE A 75 -7.61 -0.39 6.44
C ILE A 75 -8.63 -1.47 6.80
N ASN A 76 -9.92 -1.23 6.55
CA ASN A 76 -10.98 -2.20 6.87
C ASN A 76 -10.82 -3.51 6.12
N LYS A 77 -10.51 -3.44 4.82
CA LYS A 77 -10.23 -4.63 4.00
C LYS A 77 -9.01 -5.38 4.49
N TYR A 78 -7.96 -4.65 4.86
CA TYR A 78 -6.74 -5.22 5.38
C TYR A 78 -6.92 -5.90 6.75
N VAL A 79 -7.76 -5.37 7.65
CA VAL A 79 -8.17 -6.08 8.88
C VAL A 79 -8.81 -7.44 8.54
N GLY A 80 -9.69 -7.46 7.53
CA GLY A 80 -10.30 -8.70 7.03
C GLY A 80 -9.26 -9.69 6.53
N ASP A 81 -8.26 -9.22 5.79
CA ASP A 81 -7.17 -10.06 5.28
C ASP A 81 -6.25 -10.59 6.39
N LEU A 82 -5.91 -9.77 7.39
CA LEU A 82 -5.07 -10.21 8.53
C LEU A 82 -5.75 -11.30 9.35
N THR A 83 -7.05 -11.14 9.58
CA THR A 83 -7.84 -12.12 10.34
C THR A 83 -8.07 -13.39 9.54
N SER A 84 -8.52 -13.28 8.30
CA SER A 84 -8.89 -14.44 7.45
C SER A 84 -7.70 -15.18 6.85
N LYS A 85 -6.62 -14.49 6.45
CA LYS A 85 -5.47 -15.10 5.76
C LYS A 85 -4.34 -15.47 6.71
N LEU A 86 -4.09 -14.67 7.75
CA LEU A 86 -2.96 -14.87 8.66
C LEU A 86 -3.37 -15.39 10.04
N GLY A 87 -4.68 -15.53 10.30
CA GLY A 87 -5.19 -15.94 11.60
C GLY A 87 -4.84 -14.96 12.72
N ILE A 88 -4.56 -13.70 12.39
CA ILE A 88 -4.23 -12.68 13.39
C ILE A 88 -5.52 -12.32 14.14
N PRO A 89 -5.53 -12.33 15.48
CA PRO A 89 -6.71 -11.95 16.27
C PRO A 89 -7.23 -10.56 15.90
N GLN A 90 -8.56 -10.41 15.83
CA GLN A 90 -9.20 -9.16 15.39
C GLN A 90 -8.79 -7.93 16.21
N ASN A 91 -8.57 -8.07 17.52
CA ASN A 91 -8.07 -7.01 18.38
C ASN A 91 -6.66 -6.53 17.98
N ILE A 92 -5.80 -7.44 17.51
CA ILE A 92 -4.44 -7.13 17.05
C ILE A 92 -4.46 -6.62 15.61
N ALA A 93 -5.26 -7.24 14.74
CA ALA A 93 -5.46 -6.80 13.35
C ALA A 93 -5.96 -5.35 13.27
N ASN A 94 -6.89 -4.94 14.15
CA ASN A 94 -7.39 -3.57 14.22
C ASN A 94 -6.32 -2.54 14.63
N GLN A 95 -5.19 -2.97 15.21
CA GLN A 95 -4.07 -2.09 15.54
C GLN A 95 -3.02 -2.10 14.44
N ILE A 96 -2.71 -3.29 13.90
CA ILE A 96 -1.74 -3.47 12.81
C ILE A 96 -2.23 -2.76 11.55
N ALA A 97 -3.51 -2.91 11.21
CA ALA A 97 -4.03 -2.41 9.95
C ALA A 97 -3.86 -0.89 9.76
N PRO A 98 -4.35 -0.04 10.66
CA PRO A 98 -4.13 1.40 10.54
C PRO A 98 -2.64 1.76 10.61
N PHE A 99 -1.85 1.06 11.43
CA PHE A 99 -0.41 1.30 11.52
C PHE A 99 0.31 1.04 10.18
N ALA A 100 0.13 -0.16 9.62
CA ALA A 100 0.82 -0.60 8.42
C ALA A 100 0.41 0.21 7.18
N ILE A 101 -0.89 0.46 7.03
CA ILE A 101 -1.39 1.26 5.90
C ILE A 101 -0.90 2.69 6.00
N ASN A 102 -1.00 3.33 7.17
CA ASN A 102 -0.49 4.69 7.34
C ASN A 102 1.02 4.75 7.14
N PHE A 103 1.78 3.77 7.62
CA PHE A 103 3.22 3.68 7.41
C PHE A 103 3.57 3.68 5.92
N ILE A 104 2.95 2.80 5.13
CA ILE A 104 3.19 2.73 3.68
C ILE A 104 2.78 4.04 3.01
N MET A 105 1.58 4.53 3.29
CA MET A 105 1.03 5.73 2.65
C MET A 105 1.88 6.96 2.97
N GLN A 106 2.27 7.18 4.23
CA GLN A 106 3.12 8.31 4.64
C GLN A 106 4.50 8.24 4.02
N LYS A 107 5.10 7.05 3.94
CA LYS A 107 6.43 6.90 3.36
C LYS A 107 6.44 7.14 1.86
N VAL A 108 5.44 6.62 1.14
CA VAL A 108 5.29 6.90 -0.29
C VAL A 108 4.97 8.38 -0.52
N ALA A 109 4.05 8.94 0.26
CA ALA A 109 3.71 10.37 0.25
C ALA A 109 4.93 11.27 0.48
N GLY A 110 5.77 10.93 1.45
CA GLY A 110 6.99 11.68 1.74
C GLY A 110 7.99 11.63 0.58
N GLN A 111 8.11 10.49 -0.11
CA GLN A 111 8.96 10.39 -1.29
C GLN A 111 8.40 11.14 -2.51
N ALA A 112 7.08 11.11 -2.71
CA ALA A 112 6.44 11.85 -3.80
C ALA A 112 6.46 13.36 -3.55
N GLY A 113 6.14 13.81 -2.33
CA GLY A 113 6.19 15.22 -1.94
C GLY A 113 7.61 15.81 -1.98
N ALA A 114 8.64 14.99 -1.78
CA ALA A 114 10.04 15.37 -1.97
C ALA A 114 10.45 15.50 -3.46
N GLY A 115 9.55 15.19 -4.40
CA GLY A 115 9.83 15.21 -5.85
C GLY A 115 10.61 13.99 -6.35
N ASN A 116 10.86 12.99 -5.50
CA ASN A 116 11.60 11.78 -5.86
C ASN A 116 10.75 10.77 -6.66
N LEU A 117 9.42 10.93 -6.66
CA LEU A 117 8.49 10.11 -7.44
C LEU A 117 7.67 11.02 -8.34
N LYS A 118 7.80 10.82 -9.66
CA LYS A 118 6.92 11.49 -10.63
C LYS A 118 5.56 10.81 -10.66
N ASP A 119 4.52 11.54 -11.02
CA ASP A 119 3.19 10.97 -11.29
C ASP A 119 3.25 9.82 -12.30
N SER A 120 4.13 9.91 -13.30
CA SER A 120 4.39 8.86 -14.28
C SER A 120 5.07 7.62 -13.68
N ASP A 121 5.88 7.78 -12.62
CA ASP A 121 6.52 6.66 -11.92
C ASP A 121 5.57 6.00 -10.90
N LEU A 122 4.68 6.80 -10.30
CA LEU A 122 3.56 6.33 -9.49
C LEU A 122 2.60 5.52 -10.33
N LEU A 123 2.04 6.12 -11.37
CA LEU A 123 1.13 5.45 -12.30
C LEU A 123 1.83 4.34 -13.06
N GLY A 124 3.07 4.55 -13.50
CA GLY A 124 3.87 3.56 -14.22
C GLY A 124 4.28 2.38 -13.37
N GLY A 125 4.63 2.56 -12.10
CA GLY A 125 4.94 1.46 -11.19
C GLY A 125 3.68 0.73 -10.68
N LEU A 126 2.54 1.42 -10.61
CA LEU A 126 1.26 0.82 -10.23
C LEU A 126 0.56 0.10 -11.40
N MET A 127 0.61 0.66 -12.62
CA MET A 127 0.07 0.03 -13.84
C MET A 127 1.06 -0.93 -14.52
N GLY A 128 2.37 -0.68 -14.40
CA GLY A 128 3.41 -1.31 -15.20
C GLY A 128 3.77 -2.75 -14.85
N GLY A 129 3.21 -3.31 -13.79
CA GLY A 129 3.32 -4.74 -13.48
C GLY A 129 2.34 -5.65 -14.26
N GLY A 130 1.55 -5.11 -15.20
CA GLY A 130 0.64 -5.93 -16.02
C GLY A 130 -0.09 -5.22 -17.16
N LEU A 131 -0.14 -3.88 -17.16
CA LEU A 131 -0.77 -3.14 -18.26
C LEU A 131 0.18 -2.89 -19.43
N LYS A 132 1.49 -2.78 -19.17
CA LYS A 132 2.50 -2.65 -20.24
C LYS A 132 2.65 -3.94 -21.04
N ASP A 133 2.51 -5.09 -20.39
CA ASP A 133 2.50 -6.40 -21.07
C ASP A 133 1.21 -6.62 -21.86
N LYS A 134 0.06 -6.12 -21.37
CA LYS A 134 -1.20 -6.19 -22.12
C LYS A 134 -1.32 -5.16 -23.24
N LEU A 135 -0.84 -3.93 -23.08
CA LEU A 135 -0.81 -2.95 -24.19
C LEU A 135 0.28 -3.29 -25.21
N GLY A 136 1.44 -3.77 -24.77
CA GLY A 136 2.50 -4.24 -25.66
C GLY A 136 2.12 -5.47 -26.50
N GLY A 137 1.15 -6.27 -26.03
CA GLY A 137 0.58 -7.39 -26.78
C GLY A 137 -0.63 -7.02 -27.65
N LEU A 138 -1.22 -5.82 -27.50
CA LEU A 138 -2.40 -5.37 -28.25
C LEU A 138 -2.02 -4.43 -29.42
N PHE A 139 -0.80 -3.87 -29.39
CA PHE A 139 -0.21 -3.06 -30.47
C PHE A 139 0.87 -3.81 -31.25
N LYS A 140 0.84 -5.15 -31.24
CA LYS A 140 1.75 -5.99 -32.01
C LYS A 140 0.99 -6.94 -32.93
#